data_AF-A0A8T4DJH9-F1
#
_entry.id   AF-A0A8T4DJH9-F1
#
_cell.length_a   1.000
_cell.length_b   1.000
_cell.length_c   1.000
_cell.angle_alpha   90.00
_cell.angle_beta   90.00
_cell.angle_gamma   90.00
#
_symmetry.space_group_name_H-M   'P 1'
#
loop_
_entity.id
_entity.type
_entity.pdbx_description
1 polymer ?
#
loop_
_entity_poly.entity_id
_entity_poly.type
_entity_poly.pdbx_seq_one_letter_code
_entity_poly.pdbx_strand_id
1 'polypeptide(L)'
;MCPLSKTKKAYLDVTVSICPHCGAPYADASWYALELGSDVECGVCGRTWNPKTCKVDRILVEIELDDEGNVAAVRKETCLE
;
A
#
# COMPACT_ATOMS: atom_id res chain seq x y z
N MET A 1 20.62 32.48 9.64
CA MET A 1 19.31 32.03 9.11
C MET A 1 19.41 30.53 8.91
N CYS A 2 18.72 29.71 9.71
CA CYS A 2 18.66 28.27 9.48
C CYS A 2 17.71 28.01 8.31
N PRO A 3 18.09 27.25 7.27
CA PRO A 3 17.12 26.78 6.30
C PRO A 3 16.22 25.77 7.01
N LEU A 4 14.96 26.12 7.19
CA LEU A 4 13.91 25.13 7.47
C LEU A 4 13.78 24.30 6.19
N SER A 5 14.51 23.18 6.08
CA SER A 5 14.19 22.22 5.03
C SER A 5 12.77 21.74 5.32
N LYS A 6 11.83 22.10 4.45
CA LYS A 6 10.52 21.48 4.45
C LYS A 6 10.76 20.08 3.94
N THR A 7 10.84 19.09 4.83
CA THR A 7 10.80 17.68 4.45
C THR A 7 9.54 17.46 3.61
N LYS A 8 9.76 17.13 2.33
CA LYS A 8 8.66 16.85 1.40
C LYS A 8 8.16 15.45 1.70
N LYS A 9 6.84 15.29 1.80
CA LYS A 9 6.21 14.00 2.07
C LYS A 9 5.26 13.66 0.93
N ALA A 10 5.26 12.39 0.52
CA ALA A 10 4.27 11.78 -0.34
C ALA A 10 3.56 10.65 0.42
N TYR A 11 2.34 10.30 -0.01
CA TYR A 11 1.54 9.28 0.67
C TYR A 11 0.95 8.30 -0.34
N LEU A 12 0.91 7.02 0.04
CA LEU A 12 0.25 5.96 -0.72
C LEU A 12 -0.67 5.16 0.21
N ASP A 13 -1.96 5.13 -0.11
CA ASP A 13 -2.95 4.31 0.58
C ASP A 13 -2.91 2.88 0.03
N VAL A 14 -2.53 1.93 0.88
CA VAL A 14 -2.25 0.53 0.53
C VAL A 14 -3.19 -0.40 1.26
N THR A 15 -3.81 -1.30 0.52
CA THR A 15 -4.57 -2.43 1.06
C THR A 15 -3.70 -3.66 1.07
N VAL A 16 -3.58 -4.28 2.24
CA VAL A 16 -2.94 -5.58 2.40
C VAL A 16 -4.02 -6.66 2.41
N SER A 17 -3.81 -7.70 1.61
CA SER A 17 -4.73 -8.83 1.50
C SER A 17 -3.96 -10.13 1.40
N ILE A 18 -4.63 -11.25 1.69
CA ILE A 18 -4.03 -12.58 1.64
C ILE A 18 -4.82 -13.42 0.64
N CYS A 19 -4.11 -14.05 -0.31
CA CYS A 19 -4.74 -14.99 -1.22
C CYS A 19 -5.40 -16.12 -0.42
N PRO A 20 -6.73 -16.31 -0.51
CA PRO A 20 -7.47 -17.24 0.34
C PRO A 20 -7.13 -18.70 0.04
N HIS A 21 -6.45 -18.98 -1.07
CA HIS A 21 -6.17 -20.33 -1.51
C HIS A 21 -4.76 -20.84 -1.22
N CYS A 22 -3.80 -19.95 -0.97
CA CYS A 22 -2.40 -20.35 -0.74
C CYS A 22 -1.68 -19.52 0.33
N GLY A 23 -2.32 -18.47 0.86
CA GLY A 23 -1.73 -17.62 1.90
C GLY A 23 -0.73 -16.58 1.39
N ALA A 24 -0.54 -16.44 0.08
CA ALA A 24 0.36 -15.43 -0.48
C ALA A 24 -0.11 -14.01 -0.13
N PRO A 25 0.76 -13.14 0.41
CA PRO A 25 0.40 -11.77 0.74
C PRO A 25 0.47 -10.85 -0.47
N TYR A 26 -0.46 -9.89 -0.51
CA TYR A 26 -0.56 -8.85 -1.53
C TYR A 26 -0.65 -7.49 -0.86
N ALA A 27 -0.07 -6.48 -1.51
CA ALA A 27 -0.12 -5.09 -1.11
C ALA A 27 -0.35 -4.25 -2.36
N ASP A 28 -1.57 -3.73 -2.50
CA ASP A 28 -2.02 -2.99 -3.69
C ASP A 28 -2.53 -1.62 -3.29
N ALA A 29 -2.51 -0.66 -4.22
CA ALA A 29 -3.15 0.63 -4.00
C ALA A 29 -4.63 0.40 -3.65
N SER A 30 -5.12 0.93 -2.52
CA SER A 30 -6.46 0.56 -2.06
C SER A 30 -7.56 0.98 -3.02
N TRP A 31 -7.36 2.04 -3.81
CA TRP A 31 -8.30 2.40 -4.87
C TRP A 31 -8.48 1.26 -5.89
N TYR A 32 -7.39 0.58 -6.25
CA TYR A 32 -7.44 -0.59 -7.12
C TYR A 32 -8.08 -1.81 -6.41
N ALA A 33 -7.62 -2.10 -5.18
CA ALA A 33 -8.05 -3.31 -4.48
C ALA A 33 -9.49 -3.24 -3.93
N LEU A 34 -9.92 -2.08 -3.44
CA LEU A 34 -11.19 -1.90 -2.72
C LEU A 34 -12.25 -1.16 -3.54
N GLU A 35 -11.88 -0.09 -4.23
CA GLU A 35 -12.86 0.73 -4.96
C GLU A 35 -13.20 0.13 -6.32
N LEU A 36 -12.18 -0.19 -7.13
CA LEU A 36 -12.39 -0.92 -8.38
C LEU A 36 -12.86 -2.36 -8.10
N GLY A 37 -12.33 -2.98 -7.04
CA GLY A 37 -12.77 -4.30 -6.56
C GLY A 37 -12.65 -5.39 -7.61
N SER A 38 -11.67 -5.30 -8.51
CA SER A 38 -11.45 -6.30 -9.56
C SER A 38 -10.86 -7.59 -9.00
N ASP A 39 -11.25 -8.70 -9.59
CA ASP A 39 -10.60 -9.98 -9.35
C ASP A 39 -9.16 -9.95 -9.90
N VAL A 40 -8.24 -10.60 -9.20
CA VAL A 40 -6.84 -10.70 -9.58
C VAL A 40 -6.42 -12.17 -9.68
N GLU A 41 -5.52 -12.47 -10.60
CA GLU A 41 -4.88 -13.78 -10.65
C GLU A 41 -3.72 -13.83 -9.64
N CYS A 42 -3.71 -14.85 -8.78
CA CYS A 42 -2.60 -15.05 -7.87
C CYS A 42 -1.36 -15.52 -8.63
N GLY A 43 -0.35 -14.67 -8.76
CA GLY A 43 0.97 -15.03 -9.35
C GLY A 43 1.73 -16.17 -8.66
N VAL A 44 1.26 -16.67 -7.50
CA VAL A 44 1.85 -17.85 -6.81
C VAL A 44 1.12 -19.14 -7.16
N CYS A 45 -0.22 -19.16 -7.08
CA CYS A 45 -1.00 -20.39 -7.25
C CYS A 45 -1.89 -20.43 -8.51
N GLY A 46 -1.89 -19.37 -9.30
CA GLY A 46 -2.64 -19.23 -10.55
C GLY A 46 -4.16 -19.11 -10.40
N ARG A 47 -4.69 -19.08 -9.17
CA ARG A 47 -6.13 -18.95 -8.94
C ARG A 47 -6.56 -17.49 -8.86
N THR A 48 -7.73 -17.21 -9.42
CA THR A 48 -8.39 -15.90 -9.37
C THR A 48 -9.11 -15.71 -8.04
N TRP A 49 -9.00 -14.51 -7.46
CA TRP A 49 -9.66 -14.14 -6.20
C TRP A 49 -9.84 -12.63 -6.11
N ASN A 50 -10.67 -12.17 -5.16
CA ASN A 50 -10.96 -10.75 -4.98
C ASN A 50 -10.25 -10.18 -3.74
N PRO A 51 -9.33 -9.21 -3.87
CA PRO A 51 -8.64 -8.59 -2.73
C PRO A 51 -9.57 -7.91 -1.73
N LYS A 52 -10.69 -7.35 -2.19
CA LYS A 52 -11.66 -6.63 -1.34
C LYS A 52 -12.27 -7.52 -0.27
N THR A 53 -12.55 -8.79 -0.58
CA THR A 53 -13.17 -9.75 0.35
C THR A 53 -12.15 -10.43 1.27
N CYS A 54 -10.86 -10.31 0.95
CA CYS A 54 -9.76 -10.96 1.68
C CYS A 54 -8.77 -9.93 2.25
N LYS A 55 -9.22 -8.68 2.48
CA LYS A 55 -8.44 -7.62 3.12
C LYS A 55 -8.06 -8.05 4.54
N VAL A 56 -6.81 -7.78 4.91
CA VAL A 56 -6.28 -7.96 6.26
C VAL A 56 -5.95 -6.64 6.92
N ASP A 57 -5.43 -5.66 6.18
CA ASP A 57 -5.07 -4.35 6.72
C ASP A 57 -5.20 -3.26 5.64
N ARG A 58 -5.29 -2.00 6.06
CA ARG A 58 -5.22 -0.83 5.19
C ARG A 58 -4.34 0.21 5.86
N ILE A 59 -3.23 0.56 5.21
CA ILE A 59 -2.22 1.46 5.77
C ILE A 59 -1.98 2.63 4.85
N LEU A 60 -1.65 3.77 5.44
CA LEU A 60 -1.11 4.90 4.70
C LEU A 60 0.40 4.86 4.80
N VAL A 61 1.07 4.67 3.67
CA VAL A 61 2.53 4.70 3.57
C VAL A 61 2.96 6.14 3.38
N GLU A 62 3.69 6.67 4.35
CA GLU A 62 4.35 7.97 4.26
C GLU A 62 5.75 7.78 3.65
N ILE A 63 6.07 8.56 2.63
CA ILE A 63 7.34 8.57 1.92
C ILE A 63 7.96 9.94 2.11
N GLU A 64 9.04 10.03 2.89
CA GLU A 64 9.83 11.24 3.05
C GLU A 64 10.81 11.36 1.88
N LEU A 65 10.93 12.56 1.31
CA LEU A 65 11.87 12.87 0.25
C LEU A 65 12.98 13.80 0.75
N ASP A 66 14.19 13.60 0.22
CA ASP A 66 15.30 14.54 0.39
C ASP A 66 15.11 15.83 -0.43
N ASP A 67 16.08 16.74 -0.33
CA ASP A 67 16.03 18.02 -1.04
C ASP A 67 16.12 17.87 -2.57
N GLU A 68 16.70 16.77 -3.06
CA GLU A 68 16.80 16.41 -4.49
C GLU A 68 15.52 15.75 -5.02
N GLY A 69 14.63 15.30 -4.13
CA GLY A 69 13.38 14.63 -4.46
C GLY A 69 13.48 13.09 -4.49
N ASN A 70 14.59 12.51 -4.03
CA ASN A 70 14.72 11.07 -3.88
C ASN A 70 14.07 10.60 -2.56
N VAL A 71 13.70 9.33 -2.49
CA VAL A 71 13.13 8.73 -1.27
C VAL A 71 14.22 8.62 -0.18
N ALA A 72 13.99 9.30 0.94
CA ALA A 72 14.87 9.28 2.10
C ALA A 72 14.41 8.30 3.19
N ALA A 73 13.10 8.20 3.41
CA ALA A 73 12.53 7.26 4.37
C ALA A 73 11.11 6.83 4.00
N VAL A 74 10.70 5.67 4.51
CA VAL A 74 9.34 5.15 4.37
C VAL A 74 8.82 4.74 5.74
N ARG A 75 7.62 5.20 6.09
CA ARG A 75 6.93 4.88 7.35
C ARG A 75 5.51 4.43 7.03
N LYS A 76 4.92 3.65 7.94
CA LYS A 76 3.49 3.35 7.88
C LYS A 76 2.76 4.06 9.00
N GLU A 77 1.65 4.67 8.66
CA GLU A 77 0.60 5.00 9.61
C GLU A 77 -0.51 3.96 9.44
N THR A 78 -0.94 3.37 10.54
CA THR A 78 -2.02 2.38 10.51
C THR A 78 -3.33 3.14 10.47
N CYS A 79 -4.08 3.04 9.38
CA CYS A 79 -5.46 3.51 9.34
C CYS A 79 -6.32 2.43 10.01
N LEU A 80 -6.57 2.59 11.31
CA LEU A 80 -7.59 1.78 11.99
C LEU A 80 -8.96 2.25 11.45
N GLU A 81 -9.57 1.44 10.58
CA GLU A 81 -10.99 1.51 10.24
C GLU A 81 -11.84 0.84 11.33
#